data_AF-A0A0C2CVX8-F1
#
_entry.id   AF-A0A0C2CVX8-F1
#
_cell.length_a   1.000
_cell.length_b   1.000
_cell.length_c   1.000
_cell.angle_alpha   90.00
_cell.angle_beta   90.00
_cell.angle_gamma   90.00
#
_symmetry.space_group_name_H-M   'P 1'
#
loop_
_entity.id
_entity.type
_entity.pdbx_description
1 polymer ?
#
loop_
_entity_poly.entity_id
_entity_poly.type
_entity_poly.pdbx_seq_one_letter_code
_entity_poly.pdbx_strand_id
1 'polypeptide(L)'
;MAKADRCSDAVAKVLGIEWRTEEDKLIIQCAIHPPAKITKRTVLHTNASVFDPLRWLTPFMLRNKCIFQRLWIKSYDWDDILTEEDQEQWKKLCDSMNNFRIELPKLPRRVATERGVHQLVAFSDASTNAMAACVYVEQGNHH
;
A
#
# COMPACT_ATOMS: atom_id res chain seq x y z
N MET A 1 -31.65 -22.26 -14.76
CA MET A 1 -31.70 -21.48 -13.50
C MET A 1 -30.28 -21.38 -12.97
N ALA A 2 -29.72 -20.19 -12.87
CA ALA A 2 -28.41 -19.99 -12.26
C ALA A 2 -28.50 -20.42 -10.78
N LYS A 3 -27.52 -21.22 -10.31
CA LYS A 3 -27.40 -21.58 -8.89
C LYS A 3 -27.38 -20.28 -8.08
N ALA A 4 -28.21 -20.20 -7.04
CA ALA A 4 -28.14 -19.13 -6.06
C ALA A 4 -26.69 -18.99 -5.59
N ASP A 5 -26.21 -17.75 -5.55
CA ASP A 5 -24.85 -17.43 -5.13
C ASP A 5 -24.62 -18.02 -3.72
N ARG A 6 -23.50 -18.72 -3.55
CA ARG A 6 -23.18 -19.44 -2.30
C ARG A 6 -22.61 -18.52 -1.22
N CYS A 7 -22.27 -17.29 -1.58
CA CYS A 7 -21.77 -16.29 -0.65
C CYS A 7 -22.93 -15.38 -0.22
N SER A 8 -23.48 -15.62 0.96
CA SER A 8 -24.51 -14.76 1.56
C SER A 8 -23.96 -13.45 2.13
N ASP A 9 -22.63 -13.31 2.19
CA ASP A 9 -21.97 -12.17 2.80
C ASP A 9 -21.74 -11.06 1.76
N ALA A 10 -22.32 -9.89 2.03
CA ALA A 10 -22.09 -8.65 1.26
C ALA A 10 -20.62 -8.18 1.29
N VAL A 11 -19.80 -8.78 2.18
CA VAL A 11 -18.39 -8.49 2.36
C VAL A 11 -17.59 -9.80 2.25
N ALA A 12 -16.75 -9.90 1.23
CA ALA A 12 -15.82 -11.00 1.02
C ALA A 12 -14.36 -10.53 1.20
N LYS A 13 -13.40 -11.46 1.10
CA LYS A 13 -11.97 -11.14 1.00
C LYS A 13 -11.39 -11.68 -0.30
N VAL A 14 -10.65 -10.85 -1.03
CA VAL A 14 -9.87 -11.22 -2.21
C VAL A 14 -8.41 -10.92 -1.95
N LEU A 15 -7.56 -11.94 -2.05
CA LEU A 15 -6.14 -11.86 -1.69
C LEU A 15 -5.91 -11.36 -0.25
N GLY A 16 -6.89 -11.38 0.66
CA GLY A 16 -6.78 -10.81 2.00
C GLY A 16 -7.25 -9.35 2.13
N ILE A 17 -7.63 -8.71 1.02
CA ILE A 17 -8.23 -7.37 0.95
C ILE A 17 -9.75 -7.50 1.04
N GLU A 18 -10.41 -6.63 1.81
CA GLU A 18 -11.87 -6.58 1.93
C GLU A 18 -12.50 -6.15 0.59
N TRP A 19 -13.47 -6.92 0.11
CA TRP A 19 -14.21 -6.67 -1.11
C TRP A 19 -15.70 -6.60 -0.79
N ARG A 20 -16.31 -5.43 -1.04
CA ARG A 20 -17.76 -5.26 -1.00
C ARG A 20 -18.33 -5.76 -2.31
N THR A 21 -18.96 -6.93 -2.27
CA THR A 21 -19.37 -7.68 -3.47
C THR A 21 -20.52 -6.99 -4.20
N GLU A 22 -21.46 -6.40 -3.46
CA GLU A 22 -22.62 -5.69 -4.02
C GLU A 22 -22.21 -4.42 -4.78
N GLU A 23 -21.25 -3.67 -4.23
CA GLU A 23 -20.77 -2.41 -4.81
C GLU A 23 -19.62 -2.60 -5.83
N ASP A 24 -19.02 -3.81 -5.84
CA ASP A 24 -17.79 -4.13 -6.59
C ASP A 24 -16.60 -3.21 -6.22
N LYS A 25 -16.41 -2.98 -4.92
CA LYS A 25 -15.38 -2.06 -4.40
C LYS A 25 -14.42 -2.74 -3.44
N LEU A 26 -13.14 -2.45 -3.62
CA LEU A 26 -12.07 -2.93 -2.76
C LEU A 26 -11.75 -1.89 -1.69
N ILE A 27 -11.61 -2.36 -0.45
CA ILE A 27 -11.27 -1.51 0.68
C ILE A 27 -9.83 -1.77 1.08
N ILE A 28 -9.03 -0.70 1.07
CA ILE A 28 -7.67 -0.74 1.58
C ILE A 28 -7.65 -0.11 2.95
N GLN A 29 -7.09 -0.86 3.89
CA GLN A 29 -6.92 -0.42 5.26
C GLN A 29 -5.50 -0.71 5.72
N CYS A 30 -4.95 0.21 6.49
CA CYS A 30 -3.65 0.07 7.10
C CYS A 30 -3.76 0.50 8.56
N ALA A 31 -3.26 -0.35 9.45
CA ALA A 31 -3.12 -0.05 10.86
C ALA A 31 -1.72 -0.50 11.29
N ILE A 32 -0.96 0.44 11.82
CA ILE A 32 0.43 0.23 12.19
C ILE A 32 0.51 0.56 13.67
N HIS A 33 0.77 -0.47 14.47
CA HIS A 33 0.89 -0.33 15.92
C HIS A 33 2.35 -0.61 16.32
N PRO A 34 3.10 0.40 16.77
CA PRO A 34 4.46 0.19 17.23
C PRO A 34 4.44 -0.64 18.53
N PRO A 35 5.32 -1.63 18.67
CA PRO A 35 5.45 -2.39 19.92
C PRO A 35 6.02 -1.51 21.05
N ALA A 36 5.86 -1.98 22.28
CA ALA A 36 6.32 -1.25 23.48
C ALA A 36 7.84 -0.96 23.46
N LYS A 37 8.64 -1.90 22.97
CA LYS A 37 10.07 -1.72 22.73
C LYS A 37 10.29 -1.43 21.26
N ILE A 38 10.90 -0.28 20.96
CA ILE A 38 11.18 0.14 19.59
C ILE A 38 12.69 -0.04 19.34
N THR A 39 13.00 -1.02 18.51
CA THR A 39 14.34 -1.34 17.99
C THR A 39 14.33 -1.32 16.47
N LYS A 40 15.50 -1.37 15.85
CA LYS A 40 15.62 -1.49 14.38
C LYS A 40 14.86 -2.72 13.85
N ARG A 41 14.93 -3.85 14.56
CA ARG A 41 14.20 -5.09 14.24
C ARG A 41 12.69 -4.89 14.30
N THR A 42 12.18 -4.26 15.35
CA THR A 42 10.73 -4.09 15.49
C THR A 42 10.19 -3.10 14.46
N VAL A 43 10.94 -2.06 14.09
CA VAL A 43 10.55 -1.15 13.00
C VAL A 43 10.43 -1.91 11.68
N LEU A 44 11.42 -2.74 11.35
CA LEU A 44 11.35 -3.58 10.15
C LEU A 44 10.15 -4.53 10.18
N HIS A 45 9.96 -5.23 11.30
CA HIS A 45 8.84 -6.16 11.49
C HIS A 45 7.50 -5.46 11.27
N THR A 46 7.32 -4.28 11.88
CA THR A 46 6.08 -3.50 11.75
C THR A 46 5.86 -3.02 10.30
N ASN A 47 6.93 -2.64 9.59
CA ASN A 47 6.82 -2.32 8.16
C ASN A 47 6.43 -3.54 7.32
N ALA A 48 6.97 -4.71 7.64
CA ALA A 48 6.70 -5.95 6.91
C ALA A 48 5.31 -6.52 7.19
N SER A 49 4.66 -6.17 8.32
CA SER A 49 3.31 -6.61 8.65
C SER A 49 2.22 -5.93 7.80
N VAL A 50 2.56 -4.88 7.06
CA VAL A 50 1.60 -4.20 6.17
C VAL A 50 1.39 -5.05 4.93
N PHE A 51 0.19 -5.64 4.84
CA PHE A 51 -0.19 -6.50 3.73
C PHE A 51 -0.66 -5.67 2.52
N ASP A 52 0.15 -5.63 1.45
CA ASP A 52 -0.12 -4.85 0.24
C ASP A 52 0.32 -5.60 -1.05
N PRO A 53 -0.44 -6.62 -1.47
CA PRO A 53 -0.06 -7.49 -2.59
C PRO A 53 0.00 -6.76 -3.93
N LEU A 54 -0.77 -5.69 -4.08
CA LEU A 54 -0.88 -4.89 -5.30
C LEU A 54 -0.08 -3.58 -5.25
N ARG A 55 0.67 -3.37 -4.15
CA ARG A 55 1.56 -2.22 -3.96
C ARG A 55 0.83 -0.86 -3.89
N TRP A 56 -0.47 -0.83 -3.61
CA TRP A 56 -1.27 0.39 -3.54
C TRP A 56 -0.91 1.31 -2.38
N LEU A 57 -0.40 0.76 -1.28
CA LEU A 57 0.10 1.51 -0.14
C LEU A 57 1.56 1.93 -0.30
N THR A 58 2.23 1.61 -1.43
CA THR A 58 3.65 1.95 -1.62
C THR A 58 3.97 3.44 -1.38
N PRO A 59 3.20 4.41 -1.93
CA PRO A 59 3.45 5.83 -1.67
C PRO A 59 3.24 6.20 -0.19
N PHE A 60 2.24 5.58 0.44
CA PHE A 60 1.90 5.78 1.84
C PHE A 60 3.00 5.27 2.78
N MET A 61 3.58 4.09 2.47
CA MET A 61 4.63 3.42 3.23
C MET A 61 6.03 3.98 3.00
N LEU A 62 6.20 4.93 2.07
CA LEU A 62 7.52 5.46 1.72
C LEU A 62 8.24 6.05 2.93
N ARG A 63 7.54 6.88 3.72
CA ARG A 63 8.13 7.53 4.90
C ARG A 63 8.64 6.52 5.92
N ASN A 64 7.96 5.40 6.08
CA ASN A 64 8.38 4.35 7.00
C ASN A 64 9.67 3.69 6.55
N LYS A 65 9.80 3.46 5.23
CA LYS A 65 11.03 2.93 4.63
C LYS A 65 12.18 3.91 4.79
N CYS A 66 11.93 5.22 4.65
CA CYS A 66 12.93 6.25 4.91
C CYS A 66 13.41 6.24 6.38
N ILE A 67 12.50 6.08 7.35
CA ILE A 67 12.91 5.93 8.77
C ILE A 67 13.82 4.72 8.92
N PHE A 68 13.43 3.56 8.38
CA PHE A 68 14.25 2.35 8.48
C PHE A 68 15.64 2.53 7.85
N GLN A 69 15.72 3.18 6.68
CA GLN A 69 17.00 3.54 6.06
C GLN A 69 17.84 4.46 6.95
N ARG A 70 17.23 5.46 7.58
CA ARG A 70 17.94 6.35 8.52
C ARG A 70 18.49 5.61 9.73
N LEU A 71 17.72 4.67 10.30
CA LEU A 71 18.20 3.82 11.39
C LEU A 71 19.39 2.96 10.95
N TRP A 72 19.39 2.52 9.70
CA TRP A 72 20.52 1.81 9.12
C TRP A 72 21.78 2.67 9.04
N ILE A 73 21.64 3.92 8.57
CA ILE A 73 22.74 4.90 8.47
C ILE A 73 23.29 5.28 9.86
N LYS A 74 22.42 5.33 10.89
CA LYS A 74 22.81 5.54 12.29
C LYS A 74 23.51 4.34 12.93
N SER A 75 23.67 3.23 12.20
CA SER A 75 24.41 2.04 12.66
C SER A 75 23.89 1.40 13.95
N TYR A 76 22.59 1.48 14.23
CA TYR A 76 21.98 0.72 15.33
C TYR A 76 22.13 -0.78 15.10
N ASP A 77 22.36 -1.57 16.16
CA ASP A 77 22.16 -3.01 16.08
C ASP A 77 20.67 -3.36 15.99
N TRP A 78 20.37 -4.63 15.69
CA TRP A 78 19.00 -5.08 15.48
C TRP A 78 18.09 -4.88 16.70
N ASP A 79 18.64 -5.12 17.89
CA ASP A 79 17.89 -5.16 19.14
C ASP A 79 18.22 -3.99 20.08
N ASP A 80 18.99 -3.00 19.58
CA ASP A 80 19.23 -1.75 20.27
C ASP A 80 17.94 -0.94 20.39
N ILE A 81 17.72 -0.41 21.58
CA ILE A 81 16.65 0.55 21.83
C ILE A 81 17.01 1.85 21.12
N LEU A 82 16.11 2.35 20.28
CA LEU A 82 16.32 3.61 19.57
C LEU A 82 16.38 4.78 20.56
N THR A 83 17.04 5.88 20.19
CA THR A 83 16.99 7.11 20.98
C THR A 83 15.55 7.62 21.11
N GLU A 84 15.27 8.40 22.17
CA GLU A 84 13.93 8.97 22.41
C GLU A 84 13.42 9.75 21.18
N GLU A 85 14.29 10.51 20.52
CA GLU A 85 13.97 11.25 19.30
C GLU A 85 13.51 10.32 18.17
N ASP A 86 14.26 9.24 17.87
CA ASP A 86 13.89 8.30 16.82
C ASP A 86 12.62 7.52 17.16
N GLN A 87 12.42 7.19 18.45
CA GLN A 87 11.19 6.57 18.92
C GLN A 87 9.97 7.48 18.75
N GLU A 88 10.10 8.75 19.12
CA GLU A 88 9.01 9.72 18.98
C GLU A 88 8.65 9.95 17.51
N GLN A 89 9.65 10.09 16.63
CA GLN A 89 9.41 10.22 15.19
C GLN A 89 8.74 8.97 14.61
N TRP A 90 9.16 7.77 15.01
CA TRP A 90 8.53 6.52 14.59
C TRP A 90 7.07 6.43 15.07
N LYS A 91 6.80 6.75 16.34
CA LYS A 91 5.44 6.76 16.91
C LYS A 91 4.54 7.76 16.19
N LYS A 92 4.99 9.01 16.03
CA LYS A 92 4.25 10.05 15.27
C LYS A 92 3.90 9.57 13.87
N LEU A 93 4.83 8.90 13.19
CA LEU A 93 4.55 8.35 11.88
C LEU A 93 3.48 7.26 11.96
N CYS A 94 3.64 6.27 12.83
CA CYS A 94 2.65 5.20 13.04
C CYS A 94 1.25 5.76 13.34
N ASP A 95 1.16 6.75 14.23
CA ASP A 95 -0.09 7.40 14.61
C ASP A 95 -0.74 8.12 13.42
N SER A 96 0.06 8.81 12.58
CA SER A 96 -0.46 9.46 11.37
C SER A 96 -1.03 8.49 10.33
N MET A 97 -0.65 7.21 10.42
CA MET A 97 -1.13 6.16 9.53
C MET A 97 -2.22 5.30 10.15
N ASN A 98 -2.46 5.45 11.45
CA ASN A 98 -3.42 4.63 12.16
C ASN A 98 -4.84 4.90 11.65
N ASN A 99 -5.63 3.83 11.52
CA ASN A 99 -6.99 3.88 10.97
C ASN A 99 -7.08 4.41 9.52
N PHE A 100 -6.00 4.36 8.74
CA PHE A 100 -6.10 4.65 7.31
C PHE A 100 -7.05 3.65 6.67
N ARG A 101 -8.11 4.16 6.04
CA ARG A 101 -9.08 3.36 5.28
C ARG A 101 -9.53 4.15 4.08
N ILE A 102 -9.43 3.53 2.91
CA ILE A 102 -9.92 4.08 1.65
C ILE A 102 -10.71 3.03 0.89
N GLU A 103 -11.82 3.46 0.32
CA GLU A 103 -12.57 2.68 -0.64
C GLU A 103 -12.09 3.03 -2.03
N LEU A 104 -11.57 2.04 -2.75
CA LEU A 104 -11.13 2.25 -4.12
C LEU A 104 -12.35 2.42 -5.04
N PRO A 105 -12.25 3.31 -6.05
CA PRO A 105 -13.27 3.41 -7.07
C PRO A 105 -13.40 2.06 -7.79
N LYS A 106 -14.58 1.80 -8.33
CA LYS A 106 -14.85 0.59 -9.10
C LYS A 106 -13.81 0.44 -10.20
N LEU A 107 -13.03 -0.63 -10.14
CA LEU A 107 -11.97 -0.88 -11.11
C LEU A 107 -12.58 -1.44 -12.40
N PRO A 108 -12.35 -0.80 -13.56
CA PRO A 108 -12.81 -1.34 -14.83
C PRO A 108 -12.14 -2.68 -15.11
N ARG A 109 -12.94 -3.76 -15.19
CA ARG A 109 -12.43 -5.12 -15.50
C ARG A 109 -11.92 -5.26 -16.93
N ARG A 110 -12.31 -4.32 -17.80
CA ARG A 110 -11.83 -4.21 -19.17
C ARG A 110 -11.47 -2.75 -19.42
N VAL A 111 -10.17 -2.50 -19.60
CA VAL A 111 -9.62 -1.15 -19.81
C VAL A 111 -9.42 -0.85 -21.29
N ALA A 112 -9.25 -1.88 -22.13
CA ALA A 112 -8.96 -1.76 -23.54
C ALA A 112 -9.82 -2.72 -24.39
N THR A 113 -10.19 -2.31 -25.61
CA THR A 113 -10.82 -3.19 -26.60
C THR A 113 -9.78 -3.97 -27.40
N GLU A 114 -10.15 -5.14 -27.94
CA GLU A 114 -9.24 -5.96 -28.75
C GLU A 114 -8.91 -5.32 -30.10
N ARG A 115 -9.80 -4.45 -30.58
CA ARG A 115 -9.69 -3.74 -31.86
C ARG A 115 -9.50 -2.26 -31.57
N GLY A 116 -8.24 -1.84 -31.51
CA GLY A 116 -7.82 -0.46 -31.25
C GLY A 116 -6.29 -0.35 -31.24
N VAL A 117 -5.78 0.85 -31.50
CA VAL A 117 -4.35 1.15 -31.28
C VAL A 117 -4.20 1.55 -29.82
N HIS A 118 -3.35 0.82 -29.10
CA HIS A 118 -3.05 1.07 -27.69
C HIS A 118 -1.65 1.63 -27.55
N GLN A 119 -1.49 2.62 -26.67
CA GLN A 119 -0.21 3.20 -26.32
C GLN A 119 0.06 2.94 -24.84
N LEU A 120 1.33 2.69 -24.53
CA LEU A 120 1.80 2.66 -23.15
C LEU A 120 2.47 3.99 -22.86
N VAL A 121 1.91 4.73 -21.91
CA VAL A 121 2.48 6.00 -21.46
C VAL A 121 3.13 5.76 -20.12
N ALA A 122 4.46 5.89 -20.08
CA ALA A 122 5.23 5.75 -18.86
C ALA A 122 5.61 7.13 -18.31
N PHE A 123 5.37 7.32 -17.02
CA PHE A 123 5.84 8.48 -16.27
C PHE A 123 6.83 8.00 -15.21
N SER A 124 7.87 8.79 -14.96
CA SER A 124 8.82 8.54 -13.89
C SER A 124 9.18 9.84 -13.19
N ASP A 125 9.34 9.77 -11.88
CA ASP A 125 9.82 10.86 -11.05
C ASP A 125 10.84 10.34 -10.04
N ALA A 126 11.78 11.20 -9.66
CA ALA A 126 12.85 10.86 -8.74
C ALA A 126 13.11 12.00 -7.77
N SER A 127 13.21 11.63 -6.49
CA SER A 127 13.63 12.51 -5.40
C SER A 127 14.88 11.94 -4.73
N THR A 128 15.45 12.68 -3.80
CA THR A 128 16.55 12.19 -2.94
C THR A 128 16.17 10.96 -2.11
N ASN A 129 14.87 10.73 -1.87
CA ASN A 129 14.38 9.68 -1.00
C ASN A 129 13.88 8.44 -1.76
N ALA A 130 13.39 8.60 -2.98
CA ALA A 130 12.82 7.52 -3.77
C ALA A 130 12.71 7.86 -5.25
N MET A 131 12.68 6.81 -6.07
CA MET A 131 12.27 6.85 -7.47
C MET A 131 10.93 6.13 -7.60
N ALA A 132 10.05 6.68 -8.43
CA ALA A 132 8.76 6.08 -8.76
C ALA A 132 8.55 6.09 -10.27
N ALA A 133 7.85 5.09 -10.77
CA ALA A 133 7.39 5.03 -12.14
C ALA A 133 5.98 4.44 -12.18
N CYS A 134 5.17 4.92 -13.09
CA CYS A 134 3.86 4.36 -13.40
C CYS A 134 3.68 4.25 -14.91
N VAL A 135 2.92 3.24 -15.34
CA VAL A 135 2.64 2.98 -16.74
C VAL A 135 1.13 2.90 -16.91
N TYR A 136 0.62 3.68 -17.85
CA TYR A 136 -0.79 3.70 -18.21
C TYR A 136 -0.97 3.10 -19.60
N VAL A 137 -2.11 2.45 -19.80
CA VAL A 137 -2.59 2.07 -21.14
C VAL A 137 -3.55 3.16 -21.60
N GLU A 138 -3.26 3.76 -22.74
CA GLU A 138 -4.13 4.69 -23.42
C GLU A 138 -4.65 4.05 -24.71
N GLN A 139 -5.97 4.06 -24.91
CA GLN A 139 -6.56 3.64 -26.17
C GLN A 139 -6.74 4.87 -27.06
N GLY A 140 -6.03 4.91 -28.20
CA GLY A 140 -6.13 6.01 -29.14
C GLY A 140 -7.51 6.03 -29.81
N ASN A 141 -8.14 7.21 -29.90
CA ASN A 141 -9.30 7.41 -30.75
C ASN A 141 -8.83 7.36 -32.22
N HIS A 142 -9.44 6.49 -33.03
CA HIS A 142 -9.43 6.72 -34.48
C HIS A 142 -10.20 8.02 -34.74
N HIS A 143 -9.52 9.00 -35.34
CA HIS A 143 -10.19 10.12 -36.01
C HIS A 143 -11.03 9.61 -37.18
#